data_AF-A0A088QZH2-F1
#
_entry.id   AF-A0A088QZH2-F1
#
_cell.length_a   1.000
_cell.length_b   1.000
_cell.length_c   1.000
_cell.angle_alpha   90.00
_cell.angle_beta   90.00
_cell.angle_gamma   90.00
#
_symmetry.space_group_name_H-M   'P 1'
#
loop_
_entity.id
_entity.type
_entity.pdbx_description
1 polymer ?
#
loop_
_entity_poly.entity_id
_entity_poly.type
_entity_poly.pdbx_seq_one_letter_code
_entity_poly.pdbx_strand_id
1 'polypeptide(L)'
;MTTNRMKDSLADDSREQNRKAQLAEDREVTRALQSKYDSWATRNPTAAQDFVDAIKEILSDAGLAFDNVTARVKSFRSLRQKALRREADGSYVYPDPWHDIHDIIGVRVTTYHSTEIPAIMDALGDSLTVLRTIDKTAETRISGRLGYGSQHLICKVSTAAPAELTPYADMQFEVQLRTVLQHAWAEFEHDIRYKAPEGATDPRIDRAFALAAGLIELADQQFDQVVAVLEESAPDNSANGEGEQPSVPAKTTADDIVVTEETLPGVLTILLPDAPRSKSEHYGWAEELLERNGIRTVGQLRELLNPQRLSAVSKAMKYRFNPGHVRVIDDLLLAARGDKHIKATADTSHNPKRRPARLRARLQQLAEAGMPMSDVPEDDRADGDRAS
;
A
#
# COMPACT_ATOMS: atom_id res chain seq x y z
N MET A 1 8.43 -52.24 -45.86
CA MET A 1 9.32 -51.17 -45.36
C MET A 1 8.98 -49.77 -45.92
N THR A 2 8.37 -49.66 -47.11
CA THR A 2 8.10 -48.37 -47.79
C THR A 2 6.92 -47.57 -47.18
N THR A 3 5.92 -48.25 -46.62
CA THR A 3 4.72 -47.62 -46.03
C THR A 3 4.95 -46.96 -44.67
N ASN A 4 5.95 -47.42 -43.89
CA ASN A 4 6.31 -46.79 -42.61
C ASN A 4 7.07 -45.48 -42.84
N ARG A 5 8.00 -45.46 -43.81
CA ARG A 5 8.76 -44.25 -44.19
C ARG A 5 7.89 -43.09 -44.70
N MET A 6 6.84 -43.38 -45.45
CA MET A 6 5.90 -42.35 -45.93
C MET A 6 5.02 -41.78 -44.80
N LYS A 7 4.59 -42.62 -43.85
CA LYS A 7 3.84 -42.14 -42.66
C LYS A 7 4.71 -41.30 -41.73
N ASP A 8 5.97 -41.69 -41.53
CA ASP A 8 6.92 -40.91 -40.74
C ASP A 8 7.25 -39.56 -41.40
N SER A 9 7.39 -39.52 -42.73
CA SER A 9 7.62 -38.28 -43.50
C SER A 9 6.43 -37.31 -43.45
N LEU A 10 5.20 -37.82 -43.59
CA LEU A 10 3.99 -37.00 -43.51
C LEU A 10 3.74 -36.46 -42.10
N ALA A 11 4.10 -37.23 -41.07
CA ALA A 11 4.03 -36.80 -39.68
C ALA A 11 5.09 -35.74 -39.33
N ASP A 12 6.28 -35.81 -39.94
CA ASP A 12 7.35 -34.82 -39.77
C ASP A 12 7.00 -33.49 -40.47
N ASP A 13 6.47 -33.55 -41.69
CA ASP A 13 5.99 -32.36 -42.42
C ASP A 13 4.84 -31.65 -41.68
N SER A 14 3.90 -32.42 -41.10
CA SER A 14 2.79 -31.87 -40.31
C SER A 14 3.28 -31.21 -39.01
N ARG A 15 4.27 -31.81 -38.33
CA ARG A 15 4.90 -31.22 -37.13
C ARG A 15 5.65 -29.94 -37.46
N GLU A 16 6.38 -29.91 -38.58
CA GLU A 16 7.10 -28.73 -39.02
C GLU A 16 6.15 -27.58 -39.41
N GLN A 17 5.04 -27.88 -40.09
CA GLN A 17 4.00 -26.91 -40.42
C GLN A 17 3.34 -26.34 -39.16
N ASN A 18 2.98 -27.18 -38.19
CA ASN A 18 2.42 -26.73 -36.91
C ASN A 18 3.41 -25.85 -36.15
N ARG A 19 4.71 -26.21 -36.12
CA ARG A 19 5.74 -25.39 -35.49
C ARG A 19 5.90 -24.03 -36.17
N LYS A 20 5.84 -23.97 -37.51
CA LYS A 20 5.91 -22.71 -38.27
C LYS A 20 4.70 -21.82 -37.99
N ALA A 21 3.50 -22.39 -37.96
CA ALA A 21 2.28 -21.67 -37.61
C ALA A 21 2.35 -21.10 -36.19
N GLN A 22 2.80 -21.90 -35.22
CA GLN A 22 2.97 -21.49 -33.84
C GLN A 22 3.99 -20.35 -33.68
N LEU A 23 5.14 -20.45 -34.37
CA LEU A 23 6.14 -19.37 -34.36
C LEU A 23 5.63 -18.08 -35.01
N ALA A 24 4.73 -18.17 -35.99
CA ALA A 24 4.10 -17.01 -36.60
C ALA A 24 3.12 -16.34 -35.63
N GLU A 25 2.28 -17.14 -34.95
CA GLU A 25 1.37 -16.69 -33.90
C GLU A 25 2.14 -16.01 -32.75
N ASP A 26 3.19 -16.65 -32.23
CA ASP A 26 4.02 -16.10 -31.15
C ASP A 26 4.66 -14.76 -31.53
N ARG A 27 5.06 -14.60 -32.80
CA ARG A 27 5.61 -13.33 -33.33
C ARG A 27 4.54 -12.24 -33.39
N GLU A 28 3.33 -12.58 -33.78
CA GLU A 28 2.21 -11.64 -33.84
C GLU A 28 1.81 -11.16 -32.44
N VAL A 29 1.60 -12.10 -31.51
CA VAL A 29 1.32 -11.81 -30.09
C VAL A 29 2.42 -10.95 -29.49
N THR A 30 3.69 -11.31 -29.71
CA THR A 30 4.84 -10.54 -29.21
C THR A 30 4.85 -9.11 -29.77
N ARG A 31 4.59 -8.93 -31.07
CA ARG A 31 4.61 -7.60 -31.70
C ARG A 31 3.48 -6.71 -31.16
N ALA A 32 2.27 -7.24 -31.08
CA ALA A 32 1.12 -6.51 -30.54
C ALA A 32 1.36 -6.10 -29.08
N LEU A 33 1.87 -7.04 -28.27
CA LEU A 33 2.18 -6.79 -26.85
C LEU A 33 3.30 -5.76 -26.68
N GLN A 34 4.37 -5.82 -27.49
CA GLN A 34 5.47 -4.85 -27.45
C GLN A 34 4.98 -3.45 -27.74
N SER A 35 4.19 -3.27 -28.80
CA SER A 35 3.66 -1.95 -29.18
C SER A 35 2.79 -1.35 -28.07
N LYS A 36 1.93 -2.17 -27.44
CA LYS A 36 1.10 -1.75 -26.31
C LYS A 36 1.94 -1.40 -25.08
N TYR A 37 2.92 -2.23 -24.75
CA TYR A 37 3.84 -2.03 -23.64
C TYR A 37 4.65 -0.74 -23.79
N ASP A 38 5.27 -0.51 -24.96
CA ASP A 38 6.10 0.68 -25.20
C ASP A 38 5.25 1.95 -25.14
N SER A 39 4.09 1.96 -25.80
CA SER A 39 3.16 3.09 -25.74
C SER A 39 2.71 3.41 -24.32
N TRP A 40 2.44 2.38 -23.51
CA TRP A 40 2.04 2.57 -22.12
C TRP A 40 3.22 3.06 -21.26
N ALA A 41 4.40 2.45 -21.39
CA ALA A 41 5.58 2.81 -20.62
C ALA A 41 6.05 4.25 -20.92
N THR A 42 5.98 4.69 -22.17
CA THR A 42 6.28 6.08 -22.55
C THR A 42 5.30 7.08 -21.94
N ARG A 43 4.01 6.73 -21.84
CA ARG A 43 2.99 7.59 -21.21
C ARG A 43 3.10 7.59 -19.68
N ASN A 44 3.73 6.58 -19.10
CA ASN A 44 3.78 6.37 -17.66
C ASN A 44 5.20 6.14 -17.13
N PRO A 45 6.13 7.08 -17.35
CA PRO A 45 7.54 6.90 -16.99
C PRO A 45 7.75 6.77 -15.46
N THR A 46 6.84 7.30 -14.66
CA THR A 46 6.91 7.33 -13.19
C THR A 46 6.06 6.27 -12.51
N ALA A 47 5.44 5.33 -13.25
CA ALA A 47 4.45 4.40 -12.71
C ALA A 47 4.89 3.69 -11.42
N ALA A 48 6.10 3.17 -11.36
CA ALA A 48 6.59 2.52 -10.15
C ALA A 48 6.59 3.48 -8.93
N GLN A 49 7.04 4.72 -9.10
CA GLN A 49 7.06 5.69 -8.02
C GLN A 49 5.64 6.12 -7.62
N ASP A 50 4.75 6.30 -8.59
CA ASP A 50 3.36 6.69 -8.33
C ASP A 50 2.62 5.63 -7.48
N PHE A 51 2.87 4.35 -7.75
CA PHE A 51 2.35 3.25 -6.91
C PHE A 51 2.99 3.20 -5.53
N VAL A 52 4.29 3.43 -5.40
CA VAL A 52 4.95 3.51 -4.07
C VAL A 52 4.34 4.62 -3.23
N ASP A 53 4.22 5.82 -3.81
CA ASP A 53 3.72 7.00 -3.11
C ASP A 53 2.26 6.79 -2.67
N ALA A 54 1.40 6.33 -3.58
CA ALA A 54 -0.01 6.10 -3.30
C ALA A 54 -0.23 5.03 -2.22
N ILE A 55 0.51 3.93 -2.27
CA ILE A 55 0.36 2.85 -1.28
C ILE A 55 0.90 3.29 0.08
N LYS A 56 2.05 3.96 0.14
CA LYS A 56 2.55 4.55 1.40
C LYS A 56 1.56 5.53 2.01
N GLU A 57 0.92 6.35 1.18
CA GLU A 57 -0.12 7.27 1.63
C GLU A 57 -1.29 6.53 2.28
N ILE A 58 -1.87 5.54 1.59
CA ILE A 58 -3.00 4.75 2.13
C ILE A 58 -2.66 4.17 3.51
N LEU A 59 -1.48 3.54 3.64
CA LEU A 59 -1.05 2.91 4.89
C LEU A 59 -0.77 3.94 5.99
N SER A 60 -0.12 5.06 5.65
CA SER A 60 0.23 6.09 6.63
C SER A 60 -1.00 6.82 7.14
N ASP A 61 -1.96 7.11 6.27
CA ASP A 61 -3.22 7.73 6.63
C ASP A 61 -4.04 6.82 7.57
N ALA A 62 -3.98 5.50 7.36
CA ALA A 62 -4.58 4.49 8.25
C ALA A 62 -3.80 4.28 9.57
N GLY A 63 -2.65 4.96 9.75
CA GLY A 63 -1.80 4.80 10.92
C GLY A 63 -1.07 3.45 10.98
N LEU A 64 -1.07 2.69 9.87
CA LEU A 64 -0.53 1.34 9.82
C LEU A 64 0.99 1.34 9.72
N ALA A 65 1.58 0.37 10.40
CA ALA A 65 3.01 0.17 10.37
C ALA A 65 3.44 -0.76 9.22
N PHE A 66 4.55 -0.40 8.58
CA PHE A 66 5.18 -1.16 7.51
C PHE A 66 6.68 -0.83 7.45
N ASP A 67 7.53 -1.80 7.14
CA ASP A 67 8.97 -1.59 6.94
C ASP A 67 9.23 -0.82 5.63
N ASN A 68 8.68 -1.31 4.53
CA ASN A 68 8.95 -0.72 3.23
C ASN A 68 7.82 -0.97 2.22
N VAL A 69 7.69 -0.05 1.26
CA VAL A 69 6.85 -0.21 0.08
C VAL A 69 7.73 -0.01 -1.15
N THR A 70 7.75 -1.01 -2.02
CA THR A 70 8.44 -0.95 -3.30
C THR A 70 7.47 -1.31 -4.43
N ALA A 71 7.68 -0.74 -5.61
CA ALA A 71 6.94 -1.15 -6.79
C ALA A 71 7.87 -1.29 -7.98
N ARG A 72 7.48 -2.16 -8.91
CA ARG A 72 8.21 -2.38 -10.15
C ARG A 72 7.26 -2.53 -11.33
N VAL A 73 7.70 -2.01 -12.47
CA VAL A 73 7.12 -2.35 -13.78
C VAL A 73 7.92 -3.53 -14.33
N LYS A 74 7.22 -4.60 -14.72
CA LYS A 74 7.84 -5.80 -15.28
C LYS A 74 8.51 -5.50 -16.61
N SER A 75 9.74 -5.96 -16.80
CA SER A 75 10.44 -5.81 -18.09
C SER A 75 9.67 -6.51 -19.22
N PHE A 76 9.72 -5.95 -20.42
CA PHE A 76 9.10 -6.58 -21.59
C PHE A 76 9.61 -8.01 -21.83
N ARG A 77 10.91 -8.27 -21.61
CA ARG A 77 11.48 -9.62 -21.74
C ARG A 77 10.75 -10.63 -20.86
N SER A 78 10.55 -10.29 -19.58
CA SER A 78 9.85 -11.15 -18.63
C SER A 78 8.35 -11.24 -18.90
N LEU A 79 7.74 -10.15 -19.35
CA LEU A 79 6.34 -10.12 -19.78
C LEU A 79 6.10 -11.05 -20.97
N ARG A 80 6.94 -10.96 -22.01
CA ARG A 80 6.91 -11.84 -23.19
C ARG A 80 7.07 -13.31 -22.79
N GLN A 81 8.00 -13.62 -21.89
CA GLN A 81 8.19 -14.99 -21.41
C GLN A 81 6.94 -15.56 -20.73
N LYS A 82 6.15 -14.74 -20.04
CA LYS A 82 4.85 -15.17 -19.49
C LYS A 82 3.78 -15.28 -20.57
N ALA A 83 3.69 -14.28 -21.44
CA ALA A 83 2.69 -14.22 -22.52
C ALA A 83 2.74 -15.45 -23.44
N LEU A 84 3.95 -15.97 -23.71
CA LEU A 84 4.14 -17.13 -24.58
C LEU A 84 4.05 -18.48 -23.86
N ARG A 85 3.67 -18.51 -22.57
CA ARG A 85 3.41 -19.77 -21.86
C ARG A 85 2.19 -20.44 -22.45
N ARG A 86 2.27 -21.75 -22.59
CA ARG A 86 1.18 -22.57 -23.14
C ARG A 86 0.81 -23.68 -22.17
N GLU A 87 -0.46 -24.05 -22.20
CA GLU A 87 -1.03 -25.20 -21.53
C GLU A 87 -0.62 -26.50 -22.25
N ALA A 88 -0.93 -27.66 -21.65
CA ALA A 88 -0.59 -28.96 -22.21
C ALA A 88 -1.26 -29.25 -23.58
N ASP A 89 -2.38 -28.59 -23.87
CA ASP A 89 -3.11 -28.68 -25.14
C ASP A 89 -2.54 -27.71 -26.21
N GLY A 90 -1.56 -26.89 -25.85
CA GLY A 90 -0.92 -25.92 -26.74
C GLY A 90 -1.60 -24.54 -26.78
N SER A 91 -2.72 -24.30 -26.09
CA SER A 91 -3.30 -22.96 -25.99
C SER A 91 -2.44 -22.03 -25.11
N TYR A 92 -2.53 -20.72 -25.30
CA TYR A 92 -1.86 -19.79 -24.39
C TYR A 92 -2.48 -19.84 -23.00
N VAL A 93 -1.64 -19.82 -21.96
CA VAL A 93 -2.06 -19.66 -20.55
C VAL A 93 -2.71 -18.29 -20.35
N TYR A 94 -2.25 -17.29 -21.10
CA TYR A 94 -2.74 -15.92 -21.07
C TYR A 94 -3.18 -15.51 -22.48
N PRO A 95 -4.45 -15.79 -22.88
CA PRO A 95 -4.97 -15.43 -24.19
C PRO A 95 -4.93 -13.92 -24.48
N ASP A 96 -5.13 -13.08 -23.46
CA ASP A 96 -4.89 -11.63 -23.52
C ASP A 96 -3.83 -11.24 -22.49
N PRO A 97 -2.52 -11.34 -22.83
CA PRO A 97 -1.44 -11.12 -21.89
C PRO A 97 -1.44 -9.74 -21.23
N TRP A 98 -2.06 -8.73 -21.84
CA TRP A 98 -2.11 -7.40 -21.25
C TRP A 98 -3.08 -7.32 -20.07
N HIS A 99 -4.19 -8.05 -20.12
CA HIS A 99 -5.21 -8.05 -19.08
C HIS A 99 -5.09 -9.23 -18.13
N ASP A 100 -4.59 -10.38 -18.59
CA ASP A 100 -4.51 -11.61 -17.79
C ASP A 100 -3.23 -11.69 -16.93
N ILE A 101 -2.17 -10.95 -17.31
CA ILE A 101 -0.94 -10.88 -16.52
C ILE A 101 -1.04 -9.70 -15.55
N HIS A 102 -1.50 -9.99 -14.35
CA HIS A 102 -1.81 -8.96 -13.35
C HIS A 102 -0.57 -8.35 -12.68
N ASP A 103 0.62 -8.92 -12.88
CA ASP A 103 1.86 -8.43 -12.27
C ASP A 103 2.70 -7.57 -13.21
N ILE A 104 2.11 -6.97 -14.27
CA ILE A 104 2.79 -5.95 -15.08
C ILE A 104 3.28 -4.80 -14.18
N ILE A 105 2.41 -4.36 -13.26
CA ILE A 105 2.77 -3.53 -12.11
C ILE A 105 2.68 -4.42 -10.88
N GLY A 106 3.81 -4.57 -10.18
CA GLY A 106 3.88 -5.32 -8.93
C GLY A 106 4.31 -4.40 -7.80
N VAL A 107 3.48 -4.31 -6.76
CA VAL A 107 3.77 -3.61 -5.51
C VAL A 107 4.11 -4.65 -4.45
N ARG A 108 5.07 -4.34 -3.60
CA ARG A 108 5.40 -5.11 -2.41
C ARG A 108 5.32 -4.23 -1.19
N VAL A 109 4.55 -4.66 -0.21
CA VAL A 109 4.48 -4.07 1.12
C VAL A 109 5.13 -5.06 2.08
N THR A 110 6.20 -4.62 2.72
CA THR A 110 6.91 -5.38 3.74
C THR A 110 6.50 -4.87 5.12
N THR A 111 6.03 -5.74 6.00
CA THR A 111 5.61 -5.51 7.40
C THR A 111 6.66 -6.07 8.36
N TYR A 112 6.63 -5.67 9.62
CA TYR A 112 7.59 -6.21 10.60
C TYR A 112 7.20 -7.61 11.08
N HIS A 113 5.90 -7.83 11.22
CA HIS A 113 5.32 -9.09 11.69
C HIS A 113 4.00 -9.35 10.96
N SER A 114 3.41 -10.53 11.18
CA SER A 114 2.30 -11.01 10.34
C SER A 114 0.95 -10.43 10.76
N THR A 115 0.80 -10.04 12.03
CA THR A 115 -0.45 -9.46 12.55
C THR A 115 -0.85 -8.11 11.93
N GLU A 116 0.08 -7.40 11.26
CA GLU A 116 -0.22 -6.15 10.53
C GLU A 116 -0.94 -6.41 9.19
N ILE A 117 -0.76 -7.60 8.61
CA ILE A 117 -1.22 -7.92 7.25
C ILE A 117 -2.74 -7.76 7.09
N PRO A 118 -3.60 -8.25 8.01
CA PRO A 118 -5.06 -8.07 7.89
C PRO A 118 -5.47 -6.60 7.85
N ALA A 119 -4.93 -5.75 8.74
CA ALA A 119 -5.27 -4.33 8.78
C ALA A 119 -4.82 -3.59 7.51
N ILE A 120 -3.67 -4.00 6.93
CA ILE A 120 -3.22 -3.50 5.63
C ILE A 120 -4.15 -3.93 4.50
N MET A 121 -4.62 -5.18 4.50
CA MET A 121 -5.58 -5.66 3.51
C MET A 121 -6.88 -4.85 3.56
N ASP A 122 -7.38 -4.55 4.76
CA ASP A 122 -8.59 -3.74 4.96
C ASP A 122 -8.39 -2.31 4.43
N ALA A 123 -7.30 -1.64 4.82
CA ALA A 123 -7.01 -0.27 4.35
C ALA A 123 -6.83 -0.19 2.83
N LEU A 124 -6.18 -1.20 2.23
CA LEU A 124 -6.08 -1.31 0.77
C LEU A 124 -7.43 -1.61 0.12
N GLY A 125 -8.27 -2.46 0.73
CA GLY A 125 -9.62 -2.78 0.26
C GLY A 125 -10.59 -1.61 0.26
N ASP A 126 -10.41 -0.66 1.18
CA ASP A 126 -11.22 0.57 1.24
C ASP A 126 -10.82 1.62 0.18
N SER A 127 -9.56 1.58 -0.25
CA SER A 127 -8.96 2.54 -1.18
C SER A 127 -8.88 2.00 -2.62
N LEU A 128 -8.82 0.69 -2.80
CA LEU A 128 -8.64 0.00 -4.08
C LEU A 128 -9.77 -1.01 -4.29
N THR A 129 -10.01 -1.39 -5.54
CA THR A 129 -10.90 -2.53 -5.82
C THR A 129 -10.09 -3.81 -5.78
N VAL A 130 -10.22 -4.60 -4.70
CA VAL A 130 -9.59 -5.92 -4.60
C VAL A 130 -10.43 -6.93 -5.38
N LEU A 131 -9.87 -7.46 -6.47
CA LEU A 131 -10.52 -8.42 -7.36
C LEU A 131 -10.32 -9.86 -6.89
N ARG A 132 -9.15 -10.15 -6.30
CA ARG A 132 -8.82 -11.49 -5.81
C ARG A 132 -7.76 -11.44 -4.71
N THR A 133 -7.95 -12.24 -3.68
CA THR A 133 -6.94 -12.53 -2.65
C THR A 133 -6.41 -13.94 -2.87
N ILE A 134 -5.09 -14.09 -2.85
CA ILE A 134 -4.39 -15.35 -3.08
C ILE A 134 -3.42 -15.56 -1.93
N ASP A 135 -3.67 -16.60 -1.13
CA ASP A 135 -2.75 -17.03 -0.09
C ASP A 135 -1.71 -17.99 -0.67
N LYS A 136 -0.50 -17.46 -0.94
CA LYS A 136 0.57 -18.28 -1.49
C LYS A 136 1.07 -19.32 -0.49
N THR A 137 0.91 -19.10 0.81
CA THR A 137 1.33 -20.06 1.86
C THR A 137 0.46 -21.31 1.78
N ALA A 138 -0.85 -21.12 1.59
CA ALA A 138 -1.77 -22.22 1.36
C ALA A 138 -1.43 -23.00 0.08
N GLU A 139 -1.13 -22.31 -1.02
CA GLU A 139 -0.75 -22.95 -2.29
C GLU A 139 0.55 -23.79 -2.18
N THR A 140 1.61 -23.26 -1.54
CA THR A 140 2.85 -24.02 -1.34
C THR A 140 2.59 -25.25 -0.50
N ARG A 141 1.83 -25.12 0.60
CA ARG A 141 1.48 -26.23 1.50
C ARG A 141 0.73 -27.35 0.77
N ILE A 142 -0.23 -27.01 -0.09
CA ILE A 142 -1.00 -27.98 -0.89
C ILE A 142 -0.10 -28.69 -1.92
N SER A 143 0.86 -27.97 -2.51
CA SER A 143 1.80 -28.54 -3.50
C SER A 143 2.88 -29.46 -2.92
N GLY A 144 2.89 -29.68 -1.59
CA GLY A 144 3.90 -30.50 -0.91
C GLY A 144 5.28 -29.84 -0.81
N ARG A 145 5.40 -28.56 -1.20
CA ARG A 145 6.60 -27.75 -1.01
C ARG A 145 6.40 -26.91 0.25
N LEU A 146 7.12 -27.21 1.32
CA LEU A 146 7.25 -26.27 2.43
C LEU A 146 7.92 -25.01 1.88
N GLY A 147 7.15 -23.95 1.69
CA GLY A 147 7.61 -22.68 1.16
C GLY A 147 6.88 -21.57 1.88
N TYR A 148 7.61 -20.49 2.16
CA TYR A 148 7.12 -19.40 2.97
C TYR A 148 6.36 -18.42 2.08
N GLY A 149 5.03 -18.43 2.18
CA GLY A 149 4.15 -17.76 1.24
C GLY A 149 3.76 -16.36 1.71
N SER A 150 3.37 -15.55 0.73
CA SER A 150 2.91 -14.19 0.93
C SER A 150 1.44 -14.04 0.58
N GLN A 151 0.77 -13.03 1.15
CA GLN A 151 -0.59 -12.69 0.73
C GLN A 151 -0.51 -11.83 -0.54
N HIS A 152 -1.21 -12.24 -1.59
CA HIS A 152 -1.23 -11.53 -2.87
C HIS A 152 -2.63 -11.00 -3.13
N LEU A 153 -2.73 -9.70 -3.37
CA LEU A 153 -3.96 -9.04 -3.78
C LEU A 153 -3.84 -8.68 -5.26
N ILE A 154 -4.83 -9.09 -6.06
CA ILE A 154 -5.02 -8.54 -7.40
C ILE A 154 -5.98 -7.37 -7.26
N CYS A 155 -5.51 -6.18 -7.60
CA CYS A 155 -6.22 -4.93 -7.38
C CYS A 155 -6.46 -4.20 -8.69
N LYS A 156 -7.48 -3.34 -8.67
CA LYS A 156 -7.72 -2.29 -9.67
C LYS A 156 -7.86 -0.95 -8.95
N VAL A 157 -7.43 0.12 -9.61
CA VAL A 157 -7.59 1.47 -9.07
C VAL A 157 -9.09 1.78 -9.00
N SER A 158 -9.53 2.25 -7.83
CA SER A 158 -10.91 2.68 -7.60
C SER A 158 -11.00 4.21 -7.63
N THR A 159 -12.21 4.77 -7.63
CA THR A 159 -12.41 6.23 -7.46
C THR A 159 -11.98 6.76 -6.10
N ALA A 160 -11.71 5.87 -5.15
CA ALA A 160 -11.21 6.16 -3.82
C ALA A 160 -9.69 6.24 -3.73
N ALA A 161 -9.01 5.71 -4.75
CA ALA A 161 -7.57 5.63 -4.74
C ALA A 161 -6.97 7.04 -4.75
N PRO A 162 -5.75 7.22 -4.22
CA PRO A 162 -5.00 8.45 -4.38
C PRO A 162 -4.97 8.89 -5.85
N ALA A 163 -5.06 10.19 -6.10
CA ALA A 163 -5.21 10.76 -7.43
C ALA A 163 -4.05 10.37 -8.39
N GLU A 164 -2.88 10.10 -7.81
CA GLU A 164 -1.69 9.55 -8.44
C GLU A 164 -1.97 8.28 -9.25
N LEU A 165 -2.95 7.48 -8.82
CA LEU A 165 -3.29 6.23 -9.47
C LEU A 165 -4.31 6.38 -10.61
N THR A 166 -4.93 7.56 -10.76
CA THR A 166 -5.93 7.83 -11.81
C THR A 166 -5.47 7.45 -13.23
N PRO A 167 -4.21 7.72 -13.65
CA PRO A 167 -3.72 7.31 -14.97
C PRO A 167 -3.70 5.79 -15.21
N TYR A 168 -3.81 4.99 -14.15
CA TYR A 168 -3.78 3.52 -14.18
C TYR A 168 -5.15 2.88 -13.95
N ALA A 169 -6.24 3.67 -14.02
CA ALA A 169 -7.62 3.23 -13.77
C ALA A 169 -8.01 1.94 -14.50
N ASP A 170 -7.51 1.74 -15.73
CA ASP A 170 -7.87 0.60 -16.58
C ASP A 170 -6.99 -0.64 -16.39
N MET A 171 -6.01 -0.59 -15.48
CA MET A 171 -5.07 -1.69 -15.26
C MET A 171 -5.35 -2.46 -13.98
N GLN A 172 -5.12 -3.77 -14.06
CA GLN A 172 -4.94 -4.60 -12.87
C GLN A 172 -3.47 -4.59 -12.45
N PHE A 173 -3.24 -4.68 -11.15
CA PHE A 173 -1.90 -4.77 -10.56
C PHE A 173 -1.90 -5.74 -9.39
N GLU A 174 -0.73 -6.25 -9.04
CA GLU A 174 -0.55 -7.17 -7.93
C GLU A 174 0.10 -6.44 -6.74
N VAL A 175 -0.50 -6.56 -5.56
CA VAL A 175 0.11 -6.15 -4.29
C VAL A 175 0.50 -7.39 -3.50
N GLN A 176 1.78 -7.50 -3.13
CA GLN A 176 2.33 -8.62 -2.35
C GLN A 176 2.61 -8.13 -0.93
N LEU A 177 1.90 -8.70 0.05
CA LEU A 177 2.08 -8.40 1.47
C LEU A 177 2.98 -9.45 2.10
N ARG A 178 4.06 -9.01 2.74
CA ARG A 178 5.10 -9.87 3.33
C ARG A 178 5.59 -9.32 4.66
N THR A 179 5.95 -10.17 5.61
CA THR A 179 6.89 -9.78 6.68
C THR A 179 8.32 -9.56 6.13
N VAL A 180 9.18 -8.89 6.92
CA VAL A 180 10.61 -8.73 6.63
C VAL A 180 11.29 -10.09 6.40
N LEU A 181 10.96 -11.11 7.20
CA LEU A 181 11.59 -12.42 7.06
C LEU A 181 11.10 -13.15 5.80
N GLN A 182 9.81 -13.05 5.42
CA GLN A 182 9.36 -13.63 4.14
C GLN A 182 9.96 -12.87 2.95
N HIS A 183 10.15 -11.56 3.06
CA HIS A 183 10.83 -10.80 2.03
C HIS A 183 12.28 -11.28 1.84
N ALA A 184 13.04 -11.41 2.93
CA ALA A 184 14.43 -11.86 2.89
C ALA A 184 14.57 -13.28 2.30
N TRP A 185 13.72 -14.21 2.75
CA TRP A 185 13.70 -15.58 2.23
C TRP A 185 13.40 -15.62 0.73
N ALA A 186 12.37 -14.90 0.29
CA ALA A 186 11.94 -14.92 -1.11
C ALA A 186 12.93 -14.26 -2.07
N GLU A 187 13.63 -13.20 -1.64
CA GLU A 187 14.69 -12.60 -2.47
C GLU A 187 15.88 -13.55 -2.62
N PHE A 188 16.28 -14.24 -1.54
CA PHE A 188 17.37 -15.22 -1.61
C PHE A 188 16.98 -16.43 -2.46
N GLU A 189 15.77 -16.97 -2.28
CA GLU A 189 15.26 -18.09 -3.07
C GLU A 189 15.19 -17.72 -4.56
N HIS A 190 14.65 -16.55 -4.88
CA HIS A 190 14.57 -16.06 -6.25
C HIS A 190 15.96 -15.88 -6.89
N ASP A 191 16.94 -15.30 -6.20
CA ASP A 191 18.29 -15.10 -6.74
C ASP A 191 18.99 -16.43 -7.05
N ILE A 192 18.91 -17.41 -6.15
CA ILE A 192 19.47 -18.75 -6.37
C ILE A 192 18.78 -19.46 -7.54
N ARG A 193 17.45 -19.43 -7.60
CA ARG A 193 16.70 -20.07 -8.70
C ARG A 193 16.91 -19.37 -10.04
N TYR A 194 17.04 -18.05 -10.05
CA TYR A 194 17.29 -17.28 -11.27
C TYR A 194 18.69 -17.54 -11.84
N LYS A 195 19.69 -17.75 -10.98
CA LYS A 195 21.07 -18.09 -11.38
C LYS A 195 21.27 -19.57 -11.70
N ALA A 196 20.32 -20.44 -11.37
CA ALA A 196 20.41 -21.86 -11.68
C ALA A 196 20.30 -22.09 -13.20
N PRO A 197 21.21 -22.85 -13.83
CA PRO A 197 21.05 -23.24 -15.23
C PRO A 197 19.75 -24.02 -15.44
N GLU A 198 19.10 -23.81 -16.59
CA GLU A 198 17.78 -24.39 -16.90
C GLU A 198 17.77 -25.91 -16.67
N GLY A 199 16.98 -26.35 -15.69
CA GLY A 199 16.56 -27.75 -15.55
C GLY A 199 17.15 -28.55 -14.38
N ALA A 200 18.01 -28.00 -13.52
CA ALA A 200 18.53 -28.76 -12.37
C ALA A 200 18.73 -27.90 -11.11
N THR A 201 17.69 -27.76 -10.30
CA THR A 201 17.89 -27.43 -8.88
C THR A 201 18.19 -28.71 -8.11
N ASP A 202 19.36 -28.76 -7.48
CA ASP A 202 19.73 -29.87 -6.60
C ASP A 202 18.65 -30.05 -5.51
N PRO A 203 18.06 -31.24 -5.33
CA PRO A 203 17.03 -31.47 -4.31
C PRO A 203 17.47 -31.11 -2.89
N ARG A 204 18.78 -31.07 -2.62
CA ARG A 204 19.34 -30.58 -1.35
C ARG A 204 19.09 -29.09 -1.14
N ILE A 205 19.09 -28.29 -2.20
CA ILE A 205 18.77 -26.86 -2.18
C ILE A 205 17.29 -26.68 -1.85
N ASP A 206 16.40 -27.44 -2.50
CA ASP A 206 14.96 -27.36 -2.21
C ASP A 206 14.66 -27.77 -0.76
N ARG A 207 15.32 -28.82 -0.26
CA ARG A 207 15.24 -29.21 1.16
C ARG A 207 15.75 -28.12 2.10
N ALA A 208 16.86 -27.46 1.78
CA ALA A 208 17.41 -26.38 2.59
C ALA A 208 16.45 -25.18 2.65
N PHE A 209 15.87 -24.78 1.52
CA PHE A 209 14.85 -23.72 1.48
C PHE A 209 13.60 -24.07 2.28
N ALA A 210 13.14 -25.32 2.21
CA ALA A 210 12.03 -25.81 3.00
C ALA A 210 12.28 -25.76 4.52
N LEU A 211 13.49 -26.15 4.96
CA LEU A 211 13.87 -26.06 6.38
C LEU A 211 14.00 -24.60 6.83
N ALA A 212 14.60 -23.74 6.01
CA ALA A 212 14.72 -22.32 6.30
C ALA A 212 13.34 -21.64 6.39
N ALA A 213 12.40 -22.01 5.53
CA ALA A 213 11.03 -21.53 5.59
C ALA A 213 10.36 -21.86 6.95
N GLY A 214 10.54 -23.09 7.45
CA GLY A 214 10.00 -23.49 8.76
C GLY A 214 10.63 -22.73 9.94
N LEU A 215 11.94 -22.46 9.89
CA LEU A 215 12.62 -21.65 10.91
C LEU A 215 12.12 -20.20 10.93
N ILE A 216 11.91 -19.63 9.74
CA ILE A 216 11.40 -18.27 9.59
C ILE A 216 9.94 -18.18 10.05
N GLU A 217 9.09 -19.15 9.69
CA GLU A 217 7.70 -19.20 10.15
C GLU A 217 7.63 -19.25 11.68
N LEU A 218 8.51 -20.03 12.32
CA LEU A 218 8.62 -20.05 13.77
C LEU A 218 9.07 -18.70 14.34
N ALA A 219 10.05 -18.05 13.72
CA ALA A 219 10.52 -16.73 14.15
C ALA A 219 9.42 -15.66 14.06
N ASP A 220 8.66 -15.62 12.97
CA ASP A 220 7.54 -14.68 12.81
C ASP A 220 6.43 -14.94 13.85
N GLN A 221 6.13 -16.20 14.17
CA GLN A 221 5.22 -16.53 15.28
C GLN A 221 5.72 -16.01 16.63
N GLN A 222 7.03 -16.01 16.87
CA GLN A 222 7.60 -15.42 18.09
C GLN A 222 7.48 -13.90 18.10
N PHE A 223 7.64 -13.23 16.96
CA PHE A 223 7.39 -11.78 16.86
C PHE A 223 5.92 -11.43 17.09
N ASP A 224 5.00 -12.19 16.50
CA ASP A 224 3.57 -12.02 16.74
C ASP A 224 3.22 -12.16 18.24
N GLN A 225 3.84 -13.12 18.95
CA GLN A 225 3.67 -13.28 20.40
C GLN A 225 4.21 -12.10 21.20
N VAL A 226 5.38 -11.56 20.84
CA VAL A 226 5.95 -10.37 21.51
C VAL A 226 5.00 -9.17 21.39
N VAL A 227 4.40 -8.98 20.22
CA VAL A 227 3.42 -7.91 19.97
C VAL A 227 2.17 -8.12 20.82
N ALA A 228 1.62 -9.34 20.84
CA ALA A 228 0.45 -9.66 21.66
C ALA A 228 0.69 -9.36 23.16
N VAL A 229 1.85 -9.73 23.70
CA VAL A 229 2.20 -9.42 25.11
C VAL A 229 2.31 -7.90 25.35
N LEU A 230 2.83 -7.14 24.39
CA LEU A 230 2.91 -5.68 24.49
C LEU A 230 1.52 -5.03 24.46
N GLU A 231 0.60 -5.56 23.65
CA GLU A 231 -0.80 -5.11 23.59
C GLU A 231 -1.56 -5.43 24.88
N GLU A 232 -1.36 -6.63 25.47
CA GLU A 232 -1.91 -7.00 26.78
C GLU A 232 -1.36 -6.15 27.93
N SER A 233 -0.10 -5.71 27.82
CA SER A 233 0.57 -4.87 28.82
C SER A 233 0.27 -3.38 28.63
N ALA A 234 -0.25 -2.98 27.47
CA ALA A 234 -0.79 -1.64 27.28
C ALA A 234 -2.08 -1.56 28.12
N PRO A 235 -2.23 -0.55 28.98
CA PRO A 235 -3.39 -0.48 29.88
C PRO A 235 -4.69 -0.46 29.06
N ASP A 236 -5.42 -1.57 29.15
CA ASP A 236 -6.75 -1.72 28.60
C ASP A 236 -7.71 -0.85 29.43
N ASN A 237 -8.00 0.36 28.94
CA ASN A 237 -9.01 1.24 29.53
C ASN A 237 -10.43 0.88 29.05
N SER A 238 -10.63 -0.35 28.57
CA SER A 238 -11.88 -0.82 27.97
C SER A 238 -12.58 -1.88 28.82
N ALA A 239 -12.79 -1.62 30.12
CA ALA A 239 -13.72 -2.42 30.93
C ALA A 239 -14.57 -1.53 31.83
N ASN A 240 -15.86 -1.47 31.48
CA ASN A 240 -16.93 -0.70 32.11
C ASN A 240 -17.10 -0.99 33.62
N GLY A 241 -17.28 0.08 34.38
CA GLY A 241 -17.94 0.08 35.69
C GLY A 241 -18.69 1.40 35.85
N GLU A 242 -20.01 1.32 35.81
CA GLU A 242 -20.95 2.43 35.96
C GLU A 242 -20.63 3.30 37.19
N GLY A 243 -20.43 4.60 36.99
CA GLY A 243 -20.26 5.57 38.08
C GLY A 243 -19.45 6.79 37.67
N GLU A 244 -20.15 7.93 37.58
CA GLU A 244 -19.61 9.28 37.37
C GLU A 244 -18.99 9.56 35.99
N GLN A 245 -19.68 10.42 35.22
CA GLN A 245 -19.02 11.22 34.20
C GLN A 245 -17.79 11.89 34.83
N PRO A 246 -16.59 11.80 34.24
CA PRO A 246 -15.51 12.66 34.66
C PRO A 246 -15.94 14.08 34.31
N SER A 247 -16.40 14.83 35.31
CA SER A 247 -16.47 16.28 35.22
C SER A 247 -15.11 16.76 34.75
N VAL A 248 -15.09 17.42 33.59
CA VAL A 248 -13.93 18.13 33.02
C VAL A 248 -13.09 18.69 34.18
N PRO A 249 -11.85 18.22 34.41
CA PRO A 249 -11.08 18.78 35.50
C PRO A 249 -10.84 20.25 35.17
N ALA A 250 -11.18 21.10 36.15
CA ALA A 250 -10.85 22.52 36.13
C ALA A 250 -9.36 22.69 35.75
N LYS A 251 -9.06 23.70 34.91
CA LYS A 251 -7.72 24.19 34.53
C LYS A 251 -6.62 23.71 35.49
N THR A 252 -6.03 22.56 35.20
CA THR A 252 -4.88 22.00 35.92
C THR A 252 -3.62 22.26 35.12
N THR A 253 -2.49 22.29 35.83
CA THR A 253 -1.09 22.32 35.33
C THR A 253 -0.77 21.41 34.14
N ALA A 254 -1.65 20.49 33.79
CA ALA A 254 -1.58 19.64 32.60
C ALA A 254 -1.72 20.42 31.27
N ASP A 255 -2.46 21.53 31.22
CA ASP A 255 -2.65 22.30 29.97
C ASP A 255 -1.37 23.04 29.53
N ASP A 256 -0.46 23.30 30.46
CA ASP A 256 0.83 23.95 30.23
C ASP A 256 1.94 22.97 29.83
N ILE A 257 1.68 21.65 29.87
CA ILE A 257 2.64 20.63 29.45
C ILE A 257 2.98 20.82 27.97
N VAL A 258 4.27 20.90 27.67
CA VAL A 258 4.78 21.01 26.30
C VAL A 258 4.55 19.68 25.59
N VAL A 259 3.97 19.76 24.39
CA VAL A 259 3.77 18.62 23.50
C VAL A 259 5.07 18.35 22.77
N THR A 260 5.57 17.12 22.88
CA THR A 260 6.78 16.62 22.24
C THR A 260 6.53 15.27 21.57
N GLU A 261 7.39 14.83 20.65
CA GLU A 261 7.34 13.51 20.00
C GLU A 261 7.16 12.36 21.00
N GLU A 262 7.81 12.46 22.16
CA GLU A 262 7.79 11.44 23.22
C GLU A 262 6.47 11.42 24.01
N THR A 263 5.85 12.58 24.20
CA THR A 263 4.64 12.73 25.04
C THR A 263 3.35 12.65 24.23
N LEU A 264 3.41 13.04 22.94
CA LEU A 264 2.28 13.12 22.03
C LEU A 264 1.51 11.80 21.84
N PRO A 265 2.15 10.61 21.71
CA PRO A 265 1.42 9.35 21.56
C PRO A 265 0.48 9.06 22.74
N GLY A 266 0.97 9.28 23.96
CA GLY A 266 0.20 9.06 25.18
C GLY A 266 -0.95 10.05 25.31
N VAL A 267 -0.67 11.33 25.07
CA VAL A 267 -1.69 12.39 25.10
C VAL A 267 -2.78 12.11 24.06
N LEU A 268 -2.43 11.76 22.83
CA LEU A 268 -3.42 11.50 21.78
C LEU A 268 -4.22 10.23 22.03
N THR A 269 -3.64 9.19 22.64
CA THR A 269 -4.42 8.01 23.02
C THR A 269 -5.56 8.37 23.98
N ILE A 270 -5.33 9.34 24.88
CA ILE A 270 -6.34 9.80 25.83
C ILE A 270 -7.36 10.71 25.14
N LEU A 271 -6.93 11.56 24.20
CA LEU A 271 -7.79 12.54 23.55
C LEU A 271 -8.54 12.01 22.32
N LEU A 272 -8.04 10.95 21.70
CA LEU A 272 -8.56 10.29 20.50
C LEU A 272 -8.62 8.77 20.71
N PRO A 273 -9.39 8.27 21.70
CA PRO A 273 -9.39 6.85 22.04
C PRO A 273 -9.86 5.95 20.89
N ASP A 274 -10.70 6.50 20.01
CA ASP A 274 -11.22 5.76 18.85
C ASP A 274 -10.23 5.73 17.69
N ALA A 275 -9.21 6.59 17.64
CA ALA A 275 -8.27 6.63 16.50
C ALA A 275 -7.09 5.68 16.74
N PRO A 276 -6.69 4.84 15.76
CA PRO A 276 -5.54 3.97 15.92
C PRO A 276 -4.27 4.81 16.13
N ARG A 277 -3.39 4.28 16.99
CA ARG A 277 -2.07 4.87 17.19
C ARG A 277 -1.31 4.84 15.87
N SER A 278 -0.81 5.99 15.45
CA SER A 278 0.21 6.05 14.40
C SER A 278 1.53 5.48 14.92
N LYS A 279 2.44 5.13 14.01
CA LYS A 279 3.82 4.74 14.35
C LYS A 279 4.52 5.79 15.20
N SER A 280 5.43 5.33 16.06
CA SER A 280 6.33 6.16 16.86
C SER A 280 7.07 7.21 15.99
N GLU A 281 7.66 6.77 14.87
CA GLU A 281 8.42 7.62 13.95
C GLU A 281 7.59 8.74 13.27
N HIS A 282 6.26 8.63 13.29
CA HIS A 282 5.39 9.66 12.73
C HIS A 282 5.07 10.78 13.74
N TYR A 283 5.31 10.58 15.04
CA TYR A 283 4.98 11.61 16.03
C TYR A 283 5.95 12.78 16.03
N GLY A 284 7.22 12.60 15.64
CA GLY A 284 8.12 13.73 15.40
C GLY A 284 7.60 14.66 14.31
N TRP A 285 7.04 14.10 13.24
CA TRP A 285 6.37 14.90 12.22
C TRP A 285 5.06 15.53 12.71
N ALA A 286 4.25 14.81 13.50
CA ALA A 286 3.04 15.40 14.08
C ALA A 286 3.34 16.55 15.05
N GLU A 287 4.41 16.45 15.84
CA GLU A 287 4.91 17.56 16.65
C GLU A 287 5.28 18.77 15.77
N GLU A 288 6.04 18.55 14.68
CA GLU A 288 6.38 19.61 13.72
C GLU A 288 5.12 20.27 13.11
N LEU A 289 4.09 19.48 12.76
CA LEU A 289 2.81 20.00 12.26
C LEU A 289 2.12 20.90 13.30
N LEU A 290 2.06 20.46 14.55
CA LEU A 290 1.45 21.23 15.65
C LEU A 290 2.24 22.52 15.90
N GLU A 291 3.57 22.43 15.97
CA GLU A 291 4.44 23.58 16.24
C GLU A 291 4.32 24.65 15.15
N ARG A 292 4.38 24.26 13.87
CA ARG A 292 4.23 25.17 12.72
C ARG A 292 2.86 25.85 12.69
N ASN A 293 1.88 25.31 13.41
CA ASN A 293 0.53 25.90 13.57
C ASN A 293 0.33 26.58 14.94
N GLY A 294 1.40 26.78 15.70
CA GLY A 294 1.40 27.51 16.97
C GLY A 294 0.86 26.71 18.16
N ILE A 295 0.69 25.40 18.02
CA ILE A 295 0.24 24.51 19.09
C ILE A 295 1.46 23.86 19.72
N ARG A 296 1.78 24.26 20.95
CA ARG A 296 2.94 23.78 21.72
C ARG A 296 2.55 23.12 23.03
N THR A 297 1.31 23.29 23.49
CA THR A 297 0.87 22.75 24.79
C THR A 297 -0.34 21.83 24.67
N VAL A 298 -0.51 20.95 25.66
CA VAL A 298 -1.66 20.03 25.73
C VAL A 298 -2.99 20.78 25.77
N GLY A 299 -3.06 21.94 26.41
CA GLY A 299 -4.27 22.78 26.43
C GLY A 299 -4.65 23.27 25.03
N GLN A 300 -3.68 23.75 24.26
CA GLN A 300 -3.90 24.17 22.87
C GLN A 300 -4.29 22.99 21.96
N LEU A 301 -3.66 21.83 22.18
CA LEU A 301 -4.02 20.61 21.47
C LEU A 301 -5.45 20.16 21.79
N ARG A 302 -5.88 20.23 23.06
CA ARG A 302 -7.26 19.93 23.47
C ARG A 302 -8.27 20.86 22.81
N GLU A 303 -7.94 22.13 22.67
CA GLU A 303 -8.78 23.10 21.94
C GLU A 303 -8.89 22.75 20.44
N LEU A 304 -7.79 22.26 19.84
CA LEU A 304 -7.80 21.74 18.48
C LEU A 304 -8.71 20.51 18.34
N LEU A 305 -8.59 19.56 19.27
CA LEU A 305 -9.29 18.28 19.30
C LEU A 305 -10.70 18.35 19.92
N ASN A 306 -11.34 19.53 19.95
CA ASN A 306 -12.66 19.63 20.57
C ASN A 306 -13.69 18.69 19.89
N PRO A 307 -14.62 18.06 20.64
CA PRO A 307 -15.50 17.01 20.11
C PRO A 307 -16.37 17.46 18.94
N GLN A 308 -16.80 18.73 18.93
CA GLN A 308 -17.63 19.29 17.86
C GLN A 308 -16.85 19.36 16.53
N ARG A 309 -15.61 19.88 16.55
CA ARG A 309 -14.74 19.93 15.37
C ARG A 309 -14.36 18.52 14.92
N LEU A 310 -14.01 17.63 15.86
CA LEU A 310 -13.67 16.25 15.57
C LEU A 310 -14.81 15.53 14.83
N SER A 311 -16.04 15.60 15.36
CA SER A 311 -17.21 15.01 14.73
C SER A 311 -17.50 15.61 13.35
N ALA A 312 -17.38 16.94 13.22
CA ALA A 312 -17.65 17.63 11.96
C ALA A 312 -16.61 17.32 10.88
N VAL A 313 -15.31 17.29 11.23
CA VAL A 313 -14.22 16.88 10.33
C VAL A 313 -14.38 15.43 9.93
N SER A 314 -14.63 14.51 10.87
CA SER A 314 -14.83 13.09 10.56
C SER A 314 -15.97 12.87 9.56
N LYS A 315 -17.11 13.55 9.76
CA LYS A 315 -18.25 13.51 8.85
C LYS A 315 -17.94 14.11 7.47
N ALA A 316 -17.21 15.22 7.42
CA ALA A 316 -16.85 15.90 6.17
C ALA A 316 -15.83 15.10 5.35
N MET A 317 -14.81 14.56 6.03
CA MET A 317 -13.75 13.76 5.41
C MET A 317 -14.22 12.39 4.95
N LYS A 318 -15.39 11.91 5.45
CA LYS A 318 -15.97 10.63 5.06
C LYS A 318 -14.93 9.51 5.09
N TYR A 319 -14.20 9.43 6.21
CA TYR A 319 -13.15 8.44 6.38
C TYR A 319 -13.70 7.04 6.11
N ARG A 320 -12.97 6.27 5.31
CA ARG A 320 -13.38 4.93 4.91
C ARG A 320 -12.87 3.87 5.88
N PHE A 321 -11.66 4.10 6.38
CA PHE A 321 -11.04 3.40 7.50
C PHE A 321 -10.92 4.35 8.69
N ASN A 322 -10.57 3.80 9.85
CA ASN A 322 -10.30 4.58 11.04
C ASN A 322 -8.96 5.32 10.91
N PRO A 323 -8.94 6.67 10.78
CA PRO A 323 -7.71 7.40 10.49
C PRO A 323 -6.76 7.39 11.70
N GLY A 324 -5.46 7.22 11.44
CA GLY A 324 -4.46 7.27 12.51
C GLY A 324 -4.38 8.64 13.19
N HIS A 325 -3.84 8.68 14.41
CA HIS A 325 -3.58 9.91 15.18
C HIS A 325 -3.05 11.09 14.33
N VAL A 326 -1.99 10.85 13.55
CA VAL A 326 -1.33 11.89 12.75
C VAL A 326 -2.26 12.42 11.65
N ARG A 327 -3.05 11.53 11.03
CA ARG A 327 -4.02 11.87 9.99
C ARG A 327 -5.14 12.75 10.54
N VAL A 328 -5.66 12.42 11.72
CA VAL A 328 -6.68 13.18 12.43
C VAL A 328 -6.17 14.59 12.76
N ILE A 329 -4.94 14.70 13.28
CA ILE A 329 -4.32 16.01 13.56
C ILE A 329 -4.20 16.84 12.28
N ASP A 330 -3.69 16.25 11.19
CA ASP A 330 -3.49 16.96 9.92
C ASP A 330 -4.80 17.55 9.40
N ASP A 331 -5.90 16.79 9.46
CA ASP A 331 -7.21 17.26 9.00
C ASP A 331 -7.86 18.28 9.94
N LEU A 332 -7.66 18.14 11.26
CA LEU A 332 -8.16 19.14 12.22
C LEU A 332 -7.42 20.46 12.07
N LEU A 333 -6.10 20.43 11.86
CA LEU A 333 -5.31 21.61 11.55
C LEU A 333 -5.75 22.24 10.23
N LEU A 334 -5.96 21.43 9.20
CA LEU A 334 -6.45 21.87 7.91
C LEU A 334 -7.83 22.55 8.03
N ALA A 335 -8.76 21.95 8.78
CA ALA A 335 -10.08 22.54 9.04
C ALA A 335 -9.99 23.84 9.85
N ALA A 336 -9.07 23.92 10.81
CA ALA A 336 -8.93 25.07 11.72
C ALA A 336 -8.07 26.22 11.17
N ARG A 337 -7.30 26.02 10.10
CA ARG A 337 -6.32 26.99 9.60
C ARG A 337 -6.31 27.14 8.07
N GLY A 338 -6.95 26.24 7.33
CA GLY A 338 -7.04 26.28 5.87
C GLY A 338 -5.69 26.48 5.19
N ASP A 339 -5.62 27.45 4.28
CA ASP A 339 -4.40 27.76 3.52
C ASP A 339 -3.20 28.12 4.40
N LYS A 340 -3.40 28.64 5.63
CA LYS A 340 -2.28 28.91 6.54
C LYS A 340 -1.55 27.63 6.92
N HIS A 341 -2.29 26.55 7.19
CA HIS A 341 -1.69 25.23 7.47
C HIS A 341 -1.00 24.66 6.23
N ILE A 342 -1.59 24.82 5.05
CA ILE A 342 -0.99 24.39 3.78
C ILE A 342 0.35 25.10 3.56
N LYS A 343 0.37 26.43 3.66
CA LYS A 343 1.58 27.25 3.49
C LYS A 343 2.64 26.90 4.55
N ALA A 344 2.22 26.72 5.80
CA ALA A 344 3.13 26.44 6.92
C ALA A 344 3.78 25.06 6.86
N THR A 345 3.16 24.07 6.20
CA THR A 345 3.60 22.67 6.24
C THR A 345 3.90 22.08 4.85
N ALA A 346 3.95 22.92 3.81
CA ALA A 346 4.12 22.50 2.41
C ALA A 346 5.39 21.67 2.15
N ASP A 347 6.46 21.97 2.88
CA ASP A 347 7.79 21.37 2.79
C ASP A 347 7.99 20.15 3.73
N THR A 348 7.01 19.83 4.57
CA THR A 348 7.06 18.70 5.52
C THR A 348 6.48 17.43 4.89
N SER A 349 6.63 16.28 5.55
CA SER A 349 6.18 14.92 5.13
C SER A 349 7.19 14.15 4.26
N HIS A 350 6.97 12.84 4.16
CA HIS A 350 7.67 11.92 3.25
C HIS A 350 7.56 12.27 1.76
N ASN A 351 6.64 13.16 1.36
CA ASN A 351 6.50 13.63 -0.03
C ASN A 351 6.11 15.12 -0.10
N PRO A 352 7.06 16.04 0.13
CA PRO A 352 6.79 17.48 0.20
C PRO A 352 6.23 18.05 -1.12
N LYS A 353 6.64 17.50 -2.27
CA LYS A 353 6.22 17.99 -3.58
C LYS A 353 4.72 17.85 -3.82
N ARG A 354 4.09 16.81 -3.25
CA ARG A 354 2.68 16.48 -3.48
C ARG A 354 1.76 16.94 -2.35
N ARG A 355 2.30 17.15 -1.14
CA ARG A 355 1.54 17.55 0.05
C ARG A 355 0.62 18.77 -0.17
N PRO A 356 1.04 19.88 -0.83
CA PRO A 356 0.16 21.03 -1.03
C PRO A 356 -1.07 20.71 -1.88
N ALA A 357 -0.90 19.95 -2.97
CA ALA A 357 -2.01 19.56 -3.83
C ALA A 357 -3.00 18.67 -3.07
N ARG A 358 -2.47 17.71 -2.29
CA ARG A 358 -3.25 16.82 -1.43
C ARG A 358 -4.07 17.58 -0.37
N LEU A 359 -3.43 18.50 0.35
CA LEU A 359 -4.12 19.31 1.36
C LEU A 359 -5.21 20.19 0.73
N ARG A 360 -4.98 20.73 -0.47
CA ARG A 360 -6.01 21.50 -1.19
C ARG A 360 -7.21 20.64 -1.57
N ALA A 361 -7.00 19.41 -2.04
CA ALA A 361 -8.09 18.49 -2.32
C ALA A 361 -8.92 18.16 -1.06
N ARG A 362 -8.24 17.88 0.06
CA ARG A 362 -8.91 17.66 1.36
C ARG A 362 -9.63 18.91 1.87
N LEU A 363 -9.04 20.09 1.69
CA LEU A 363 -9.65 21.37 2.05
C LEU A 363 -10.92 21.63 1.25
N GLN A 364 -10.90 21.35 -0.05
CA GLN A 364 -12.07 21.44 -0.91
C GLN A 364 -13.17 20.48 -0.42
N GLN A 365 -12.82 19.25 -0.06
CA GLN A 365 -13.78 18.29 0.50
C GLN A 365 -14.43 18.79 1.81
N LEU A 366 -13.64 19.39 2.71
CA LEU A 366 -14.16 20.03 3.92
C LEU A 366 -15.14 21.17 3.59
N ALA A 367 -14.79 22.01 2.62
CA ALA A 367 -15.62 23.12 2.17
C ALA A 367 -16.94 22.65 1.55
N GLU A 368 -16.91 21.62 0.69
CA GLU A 368 -18.09 21.00 0.08
C GLU A 368 -19.05 20.38 1.11
N ALA A 369 -18.53 19.94 2.25
CA ALA A 369 -19.31 19.44 3.37
C ALA A 369 -19.93 20.55 4.26
N GLY A 370 -19.70 21.83 3.92
CA GLY A 370 -20.25 22.97 4.64
C GLY A 370 -19.54 23.31 5.95
N MET A 371 -18.28 22.88 6.12
CA MET A 371 -17.49 23.27 7.30
C MET A 371 -17.18 24.77 7.28
N PRO A 372 -17.46 25.50 8.39
CA PRO A 372 -17.06 26.89 8.51
C PRO A 372 -15.53 26.97 8.56
N MET A 373 -14.94 27.41 7.45
CA MET A 373 -13.55 27.77 7.38
C MET A 373 -13.34 28.99 8.29
N SER A 374 -12.64 28.84 9.41
CA SER A 374 -12.35 29.97 10.30
C SER A 374 -11.48 30.99 9.54
N ASP A 375 -12.05 32.16 9.28
CA ASP A 375 -11.47 33.37 8.69
C ASP A 375 -10.34 33.14 7.68
N VAL A 376 -10.75 32.84 6.43
CA VAL A 376 -9.95 33.18 5.24
C VAL A 376 -10.11 34.68 5.02
N PRO A 377 -9.08 35.53 5.20
CA PRO A 377 -9.16 36.91 4.75
C PRO A 377 -9.34 36.92 3.23
N GLU A 378 -10.28 37.72 2.75
CA GLU A 378 -10.79 37.81 1.38
C GLU A 378 -9.77 38.20 0.28
N ASP A 379 -8.46 38.23 0.57
CA ASP A 379 -7.50 39.02 -0.22
C ASP A 379 -6.73 38.25 -1.31
N ASP A 380 -7.00 36.96 -1.54
CA ASP A 380 -6.32 36.16 -2.60
C ASP A 380 -7.23 35.84 -3.81
N ARG A 381 -8.43 36.46 -3.93
CA ARG A 381 -9.31 36.30 -5.11
C ARG A 381 -9.08 37.32 -6.22
N ALA A 382 -8.14 38.26 -6.06
CA ALA A 382 -7.97 39.39 -6.96
C ALA A 382 -6.51 39.65 -7.31
N ASP A 383 -5.79 38.67 -7.87
CA ASP A 383 -4.52 38.97 -8.55
C ASP A 383 -4.21 38.06 -9.77
N GLY A 384 -5.20 37.33 -10.26
CA GLY A 384 -5.05 36.47 -11.46
C GLY A 384 -5.34 37.16 -12.78
N ASP A 385 -5.79 38.41 -12.79
CA ASP A 385 -6.31 39.06 -14.00
C ASP A 385 -5.88 40.53 -14.08
N ARG A 386 -4.56 40.77 -14.01
CA ARG A 386 -3.88 42.01 -14.44
C ARG A 386 -2.36 41.86 -14.44
N ALA A 387 -1.84 41.18 -15.46
CA ALA A 387 -0.52 41.49 -15.99
C ALA A 387 -0.47 41.10 -17.47
N SER A 388 -0.11 42.10 -18.27
CA SER A 388 -0.03 42.17 -19.73
C SER A 388 0.85 41.12 -20.40
#